data_AF-A0A1L5KUB4-F1
#
_entry.id   AF-A0A1L5KUB4-F1
#
_cell.length_a   1.000
_cell.length_b   1.000
_cell.length_c   1.000
_cell.angle_alpha   90.00
_cell.angle_beta   90.00
_cell.angle_gamma   90.00
#
_symmetry.space_group_name_H-M   'P 1'
#
loop_
_entity.id
_entity.type
_entity.pdbx_description
1 polymer ?
#
loop_
_entity_poly.entity_id
_entity_poly.type
_entity_poly.pdbx_seq_one_letter_code
_entity_poly.pdbx_strand_id
1 'polypeptide(L)'
;MDKNISKILMRAAGVATPDWYLAEKGKCSQPEFLPCVVKPLDCGSSVGVTIVDKEEEWHKALEAAFSYGDRVLVEKKITGREFSVGVLGGRALPAIEIIPEKGILRL
;
A
#
# COMPACT_ATOMS: atom_id res chain seq x y z
N MET A 1 -9.76 6.97 5.57
CA MET A 1 -8.72 6.78 6.61
C MET A 1 -7.39 7.12 5.95
N ASP A 2 -6.60 8.02 6.53
CA ASP A 2 -5.36 8.49 5.91
C ASP A 2 -4.20 7.50 6.16
N LYS A 3 -3.77 6.81 5.09
CA LYS A 3 -2.67 5.84 5.15
C LYS A 3 -1.31 6.50 5.37
N ASN A 4 -1.12 7.73 4.91
CA ASN A 4 0.14 8.43 5.05
C ASN A 4 0.40 8.80 6.51
N ILE A 5 -0.60 9.37 7.20
CA ILE A 5 -0.50 9.67 8.64
C ILE A 5 -0.24 8.39 9.43
N SER A 6 -0.94 7.30 9.11
CA SER A 6 -0.74 6.00 9.77
C SER A 6 0.71 5.50 9.64
N LYS A 7 1.30 5.59 8.43
CA LYS A 7 2.69 5.17 8.18
C LYS A 7 3.72 6.07 8.87
N ILE A 8 3.47 7.38 8.93
CA ILE A 8 4.31 8.33 9.69
C ILE A 8 4.34 7.94 11.17
N LEU A 9 3.17 7.70 11.77
CA LEU A 9 3.06 7.31 13.17
C LEU A 9 3.72 5.95 13.45
N MET A 10 3.51 4.96 12.56
CA MET A 10 4.15 3.65 12.69
C MET A 10 5.68 3.76 12.64
N ARG A 11 6.23 4.47 11.64
CA ARG A 11 7.68 4.66 11.51
C ARG A 11 8.26 5.42 12.71
N ALA A 12 7.57 6.47 13.19
CA ALA A 12 7.98 7.20 14.39
C ALA A 12 7.98 6.33 15.65
N ALA A 13 7.08 5.35 15.73
CA ALA A 13 7.03 4.37 16.81
C ALA A 13 8.02 3.19 16.63
N GLY A 14 8.88 3.20 15.60
CA GLY A 14 9.83 2.12 15.32
C GLY A 14 9.20 0.89 14.66
N VAL A 15 7.95 0.96 14.23
CA VAL A 15 7.27 -0.11 13.49
C VAL A 15 7.65 -0.03 12.02
N ALA A 16 8.20 -1.12 11.50
CA ALA A 16 8.59 -1.20 10.10
C ALA A 16 7.38 -1.05 9.16
N THR A 17 7.53 -0.21 8.15
CA THR A 17 6.55 -0.03 7.08
C THR A 17 7.29 0.20 5.76
N PRO A 18 6.78 -0.31 4.62
CA PRO A 18 7.46 -0.15 3.34
C PRO A 18 7.70 1.31 3.01
N ASP A 19 8.84 1.64 2.41
CA ASP A 19 9.12 2.99 1.93
C ASP A 19 8.03 3.47 0.98
N TRP A 20 7.68 4.76 1.09
CA TRP A 20 6.56 5.33 0.38
C TRP A 20 6.77 6.81 0.07
N TYR A 21 6.01 7.30 -0.89
CA TYR A 21 5.78 8.72 -1.11
C TYR A 21 4.33 8.97 -1.52
N LEU A 22 3.95 10.25 -1.53
CA LEU A 22 2.65 10.69 -2.02
C LEU A 22 2.78 11.28 -3.42
N ALA A 23 1.94 10.79 -4.33
CA ALA A 23 1.72 11.37 -5.63
C ALA A 23 0.41 12.18 -5.62
N GLU A 24 0.45 13.36 -6.23
CA GLU A 24 -0.72 14.23 -6.37
C GLU A 24 -1.04 14.39 -7.85
N LYS A 25 -2.32 14.55 -8.18
CA LYS A 25 -2.76 14.71 -9.57
C LYS A 25 -2.06 15.91 -10.22
N GLY A 26 -1.35 15.67 -11.33
CA GLY A 26 -0.54 16.68 -12.01
C GLY A 26 0.88 16.86 -11.48
N LYS A 27 1.24 16.22 -10.35
CA LYS A 27 2.59 16.20 -9.78
C LYS A 27 2.96 14.77 -9.38
N CYS A 28 3.32 13.97 -10.38
CA CYS A 28 3.68 12.57 -10.22
C CYS A 28 5.04 12.31 -10.85
N SER A 29 5.99 11.75 -10.08
CA SER A 29 7.20 11.14 -10.61
C SER A 29 7.08 9.62 -10.54
N GLN A 30 7.71 8.93 -11.48
CA GLN A 30 7.89 7.49 -11.38
C GLN A 30 8.67 7.14 -10.11
N PRO A 31 8.36 6.00 -9.46
CA PRO A 31 9.06 5.55 -8.26
C PRO A 31 10.48 5.10 -8.62
N GLU A 32 11.45 5.40 -7.75
CA GLU A 32 12.82 4.87 -7.87
C GLU A 32 12.91 3.36 -7.53
N PHE A 33 11.82 2.79 -7.04
CA PHE A 33 11.69 1.38 -6.69
C PHE A 33 10.58 0.73 -7.51
N LEU A 34 10.92 -0.35 -8.19
CA LEU A 34 9.98 -1.32 -8.73
C LEU A 34 10.34 -2.72 -8.21
N PRO A 35 9.36 -3.60 -7.98
CA PRO A 35 7.92 -3.36 -8.11
C PRO A 35 7.36 -2.46 -6.99
N CYS A 36 6.28 -1.74 -7.28
CA CYS A 36 5.59 -0.89 -6.32
C CYS A 36 4.08 -1.18 -6.25
N VAL A 37 3.43 -0.70 -5.19
CA VAL A 37 1.99 -0.75 -5.00
C VAL A 37 1.44 0.66 -4.96
N VAL A 38 0.47 0.92 -5.84
CA VAL A 38 -0.21 2.21 -6.00
C VAL A 38 -1.59 2.10 -5.38
N LYS A 39 -1.92 2.97 -4.42
CA LYS A 39 -3.15 2.91 -3.63
C LYS A 39 -3.77 4.30 -3.49
N PRO A 40 -5.10 4.49 -3.68
CA PRO A 40 -5.76 5.73 -3.30
C PRO A 40 -5.50 6.01 -1.81
N LEU A 41 -5.27 7.27 -1.44
CA LEU A 41 -4.90 7.60 -0.06
C LEU A 41 -6.01 7.23 0.93
N ASP A 42 -7.25 7.62 0.64
CA ASP A 42 -8.35 7.61 1.61
C ASP A 42 -9.30 6.41 1.54
N CYS A 43 -9.18 5.56 0.52
CA CYS A 43 -10.06 4.39 0.34
C CYS A 43 -9.64 3.19 1.21
N GLY A 44 -10.62 2.53 1.83
CA GLY A 44 -10.45 1.24 2.51
C GLY A 44 -10.66 0.05 1.57
N SER A 45 -10.66 -1.16 2.13
CA SER A 45 -11.08 -2.41 1.47
C SER A 45 -10.33 -2.74 0.17
N SER A 46 -9.07 -2.33 0.06
CA SER A 46 -8.21 -2.57 -1.12
C SER A 46 -8.78 -2.04 -2.45
N VAL A 47 -9.73 -1.10 -2.40
CA VAL A 47 -10.31 -0.48 -3.59
C VAL A 47 -9.27 0.39 -4.29
N GLY A 48 -9.12 0.21 -5.60
CA GLY A 48 -8.18 0.98 -6.43
C GLY A 48 -6.70 0.61 -6.24
N VAL A 49 -6.39 -0.47 -5.53
CA VAL A 49 -5.01 -0.94 -5.35
C VAL A 49 -4.49 -1.59 -6.63
N THR A 50 -3.37 -1.12 -7.14
CA THR A 50 -2.70 -1.64 -8.34
C THR A 50 -1.25 -2.00 -8.02
N ILE A 51 -0.74 -3.11 -8.56
CA ILE A 51 0.70 -3.40 -8.56
C ILE A 51 1.28 -2.88 -9.88
N VAL A 52 2.45 -2.27 -9.79
CA VAL A 52 3.26 -1.86 -10.93
C VAL A 52 4.56 -2.65 -10.84
N ASP A 53 4.71 -3.65 -11.70
CA ASP A 53 5.92 -4.45 -11.80
C ASP A 53 6.90 -3.85 -12.80
N LYS A 54 6.41 -3.10 -13.78
CA LYS A 54 7.20 -2.44 -14.82
C LYS A 54 6.81 -0.99 -15.06
N GLU A 55 7.73 -0.20 -15.59
CA GLU A 55 7.54 1.23 -15.83
C GLU A 55 6.35 1.53 -16.75
N GLU A 56 6.05 0.66 -17.71
CA GLU A 56 4.97 0.85 -18.68
C GLU A 56 3.58 0.78 -18.03
N GLU A 57 3.47 0.13 -16.87
CA GLU A 57 2.21 -0.02 -16.13
C GLU A 57 1.90 1.21 -15.27
N TRP A 58 2.87 2.09 -15.06
CA TRP A 58 2.81 3.22 -14.15
C TRP A 58 1.65 4.17 -14.44
N HIS A 59 1.52 4.61 -15.70
CA HIS A 59 0.51 5.61 -16.07
C HIS A 59 -0.91 5.07 -15.86
N LYS A 60 -1.14 3.82 -16.26
CA LYS A 60 -2.41 3.13 -16.08
C LYS A 60 -2.76 2.95 -14.59
N ALA A 61 -1.77 2.64 -13.74
CA ALA A 61 -1.98 2.50 -12.31
C ALA A 61 -2.33 3.85 -11.64
N LEU A 62 -1.69 4.94 -12.07
CA LEU A 62 -2.04 6.28 -11.60
C LEU A 62 -3.45 6.70 -12.03
N GLU A 63 -3.82 6.50 -13.30
CA GLU A 63 -5.17 6.79 -13.78
C GLU A 63 -6.24 6.05 -12.97
N ALA A 64 -6.03 4.76 -12.73
CA ALA A 64 -6.91 3.94 -11.92
C ALA A 64 -7.02 4.47 -10.47
N ALA A 65 -5.88 4.80 -9.84
CA ALA A 65 -5.89 5.29 -8.47
C ALA A 65 -6.49 6.69 -8.34
N PHE A 66 -6.23 7.60 -9.30
CA PHE A 66 -6.79 8.95 -9.31
C PHE A 66 -8.28 8.99 -9.62
N SER A 67 -8.87 7.90 -10.11
CA SER A 67 -10.34 7.79 -10.23
C SER A 67 -11.05 7.83 -8.87
N TYR A 68 -10.32 7.55 -7.78
CA TYR A 68 -10.84 7.51 -6.40
C TYR A 68 -10.50 8.76 -5.56
N GLY A 69 -9.65 9.67 -6.05
CA GLY A 69 -9.26 10.89 -5.35
C GLY A 69 -7.94 11.47 -5.86
N ASP A 70 -7.61 12.71 -5.48
CA ASP A 70 -6.46 13.44 -6.06
C ASP A 70 -5.09 13.12 -5.41
N ARG A 71 -5.08 12.26 -4.39
CA ARG A 71 -3.87 11.86 -3.66
C ARG A 71 -3.73 10.34 -3.64
N VAL A 72 -2.55 9.88 -4.03
CA VAL A 72 -2.23 8.47 -4.19
C VAL A 72 -0.97 8.15 -3.39
N LEU A 73 -1.02 7.07 -2.63
CA LEU A 73 0.12 6.50 -1.93
C LEU A 73 0.84 5.52 -2.87
N VAL A 74 2.14 5.71 -3.02
CA VAL A 74 3.01 4.82 -3.79
C VAL A 74 4.01 4.23 -2.82
N GLU A 75 4.01 2.91 -2.69
CA GLU A 75 4.89 2.24 -1.73
C GLU A 75 5.62 1.04 -2.33
N LYS A 76 6.79 0.72 -1.80
CA LYS A 76 7.60 -0.41 -2.25
C LYS A 76 6.83 -1.71 -2.03
N LYS A 77 6.75 -2.56 -3.06
CA LYS A 77 6.15 -3.89 -2.90
C LYS A 77 7.08 -4.75 -2.04
N ILE A 78 6.50 -5.36 -1.01
CA ILE A 78 7.17 -6.35 -0.18
C ILE A 78 6.69 -7.73 -0.62
N THR A 79 7.64 -8.64 -0.84
CA THR A 79 7.36 -10.04 -1.13
C THR A 79 7.58 -10.84 0.15
N GLY A 80 6.60 -11.68 0.51
CA GLY A 80 6.64 -12.42 1.77
C GLY A 80 5.28 -13.01 2.11
N ARG A 81 5.16 -13.49 3.35
CA ARG A 81 3.91 -13.99 3.92
C ARG A 81 3.10 -12.83 4.49
N GLU A 82 1.79 -12.87 4.30
CA GLU A 82 0.87 -11.88 4.85
C GLU A 82 0.25 -12.40 6.15
N PHE A 83 0.24 -11.55 7.18
CA PHE A 83 -0.38 -11.88 8.46
C PHE A 83 -1.27 -10.73 8.94
N SER A 84 -2.35 -11.10 9.62
CA SER A 84 -3.21 -10.17 10.34
C SER A 84 -3.28 -10.56 11.81
N VAL A 85 -3.19 -9.56 12.69
CA VAL A 85 -3.21 -9.74 14.15
C VAL A 85 -4.28 -8.83 14.72
N GLY A 86 -5.34 -9.41 15.28
CA GLY A 86 -6.36 -8.65 16.00
C GLY A 86 -5.82 -8.14 17.34
N VAL A 87 -6.24 -6.95 17.76
CA VAL A 87 -5.91 -6.40 19.09
C VAL A 87 -7.20 -6.06 19.82
N LEU A 88 -7.40 -6.62 21.01
CA LEU A 88 -8.58 -6.40 21.84
C LEU A 88 -8.17 -6.13 23.28
N GLY A 89 -8.64 -5.02 23.85
CA GLY A 89 -8.29 -4.62 25.23
C GLY A 89 -6.78 -4.46 25.46
N GLY A 90 -6.04 -4.00 24.45
CA GLY A 90 -4.57 -3.85 24.52
C GLY A 90 -3.78 -5.15 24.41
N ARG A 91 -4.43 -6.29 24.14
CA ARG A 91 -3.78 -7.60 23.96
C ARG A 91 -3.83 -8.02 22.50
N ALA A 92 -2.70 -8.53 22.00
CA ALA A 92 -2.63 -9.18 20.71
C ALA A 92 -3.32 -10.55 20.77
N LEU A 93 -4.20 -10.81 19.80
CA LEU A 93 -4.78 -12.11 19.54
C LEU A 93 -3.83 -12.95 18.67
N PRO A 94 -4.06 -14.26 18.50
CA PRO A 94 -3.23 -15.09 17.62
C PRO A 94 -3.15 -14.52 16.20
N ALA A 95 -1.96 -14.58 15.61
CA ALA A 95 -1.74 -14.18 14.23
C ALA A 95 -2.44 -15.16 13.28
N ILE A 96 -3.08 -14.62 12.24
CA ILE A 96 -3.71 -15.38 11.17
C ILE A 96 -2.92 -15.11 9.90
N GLU A 97 -2.46 -16.17 9.24
CA GLU A 97 -1.84 -16.07 7.93
C GLU A 97 -2.91 -15.92 6.85
N ILE A 98 -2.71 -14.96 5.95
CA ILE A 98 -3.57 -14.74 4.80
C ILE A 98 -2.92 -15.41 3.60
N ILE A 99 -3.56 -16.47 3.09
CA ILE A 99 -3.12 -17.21 1.91
C ILE A 99 -4.16 -16.99 0.79
N PRO A 100 -3.95 -16.02 -0.10
CA PRO A 100 -4.87 -15.77 -1.19
C PRO A 100 -4.79 -16.88 -2.25
N GLU A 101 -5.94 -17.40 -2.71
CA GLU A 101 -5.98 -18.34 -3.85
C GLU A 101 -5.44 -17.70 -5.13
N LYS A 102 -5.70 -16.39 -5.29
CA LYS A 102 -5.22 -15.52 -6.37
C LYS A 102 -4.96 -14.14 -5.76
N GLY A 103 -3.83 -13.50 -6.05
CA GLY A 103 -3.57 -12.15 -5.55
C GLY A 103 -2.10 -11.79 -5.37
N ILE A 104 -1.91 -10.62 -4.75
CA ILE A 104 -0.71 -9.77 -4.70
C ILE A 104 0.49 -10.44 -3.96
N LEU A 105 0.22 -11.40 -3.07
CA LEU A 105 1.17 -11.85 -2.03
C LEU A 105 1.36 -13.37 -1.98
N ARG A 106 1.25 -14.06 -3.12
CA ARG A 106 1.62 -15.48 -3.19
C ARG A 106 3.14 -15.60 -3.31
N LEU A 107 3.76 -16.35 -2.39
CA LEU A 107 5.16 -16.80 -2.49
C LEU A 107 5.39 -17.66 -3.72
#